data_AF-A0A0E3YBH5-F1
#
_entry.id   AF-A0A0E3YBH5-F1
#
_cell.length_a   1.000
_cell.length_b   1.000
_cell.length_c   1.000
_cell.angle_alpha   90.00
_cell.angle_beta   90.00
_cell.angle_gamma   90.00
#
_symmetry.space_group_name_H-M   'P 1'
#
loop_
_entity.id
_entity.type
_entity.pdbx_description
1 polymer ?
#
loop_
_entity_poly.entity_id
_entity_poly.type
_entity_poly.pdbx_seq_one_letter_code
_entity_poly.pdbx_strand_id
1 'polypeptide(L)'
;MTMLYRLMLVTTCVTIIIMAWKLNQPTLWDGAFPTRRALITTDIHSGAMVRESLPGRVLFRLTKGDDCLFLSGSDWERHDAKDPYMVFVPVFCVGKGAGWTLIHDLLENEVPLKSGNSAGADRE
;
A
#
# COMPACT_ATOMS: atom_id res chain seq x y z
N MET A 1 16.15 51.49 -8.83
CA MET A 1 16.95 50.33 -8.35
C MET A 1 16.21 49.45 -7.34
N THR A 2 15.34 49.98 -6.48
CA THR A 2 14.63 49.23 -5.43
C THR A 2 13.64 48.16 -5.92
N MET A 3 13.03 48.31 -7.10
CA MET A 3 12.09 47.30 -7.64
C MET A 3 12.79 46.01 -8.09
N LEU A 4 13.97 46.11 -8.69
CA LEU A 4 14.73 44.93 -9.15
C LEU A 4 15.18 44.05 -7.97
N TYR A 5 15.61 44.67 -6.87
CA TYR A 5 15.97 43.95 -5.64
C TYR A 5 14.79 43.20 -5.03
N ARG A 6 13.60 43.81 -5.01
CA ARG A 6 12.39 43.14 -4.49
C ARG A 6 11.98 41.96 -5.35
N LEU A 7 12.07 42.08 -6.68
CA LEU A 7 11.75 40.99 -7.59
C LEU A 7 12.73 39.82 -7.42
N MET A 8 14.03 40.11 -7.36
CA MET A 8 15.06 39.09 -7.15
C MET A 8 14.85 38.34 -5.83
N LEU A 9 14.58 39.07 -4.73
CA LEU A 9 14.40 38.46 -3.41
C LEU A 9 13.19 37.52 -3.35
N VAL A 10 12.08 37.89 -3.98
CA VAL A 10 10.89 37.03 -4.10
C VAL A 10 11.20 35.77 -4.91
N THR A 11 11.87 35.91 -6.05
CA THR A 11 12.22 34.74 -6.87
C THR A 11 13.12 33.77 -6.12
N THR A 12 14.11 34.27 -5.37
CA THR A 12 15.01 33.41 -4.59
C THR A 12 14.25 32.67 -3.50
N CYS A 13 13.38 33.35 -2.74
CA CYS A 13 12.55 32.69 -1.72
C CYS A 13 11.66 31.59 -2.31
N VAL A 14 11.00 31.85 -3.44
CA VAL A 14 10.15 30.85 -4.11
C VAL A 14 10.97 29.65 -4.56
N THR A 15 12.15 29.86 -5.14
CA THR A 15 13.02 28.74 -5.57
C THR A 15 13.51 27.90 -4.39
N ILE A 16 13.85 28.52 -3.26
CA ILE A 16 14.26 27.80 -2.04
C ILE A 16 13.12 26.93 -1.51
N ILE A 17 11.89 27.46 -1.49
CA ILE A 17 10.69 26.71 -1.05
C ILE A 17 10.46 25.52 -1.97
N ILE A 18 10.52 25.70 -3.29
CA ILE A 18 10.32 24.61 -4.27
C ILE A 18 11.39 23.54 -4.12
N MET A 19 12.67 23.92 -3.97
CA MET A 19 13.76 22.97 -3.81
C MET A 19 13.67 22.22 -2.48
N ALA A 20 13.35 22.90 -1.37
CA ALA A 20 13.11 22.26 -0.08
C ALA A 20 11.93 21.29 -0.15
N TRP A 21 10.87 21.64 -0.87
CA TRP A 21 9.71 20.78 -1.05
C TRP A 21 10.05 19.53 -1.86
N LYS A 22 10.81 19.69 -2.96
CA LYS A 22 11.31 18.57 -3.76
C LYS A 22 12.27 17.67 -3.00
N LEU A 23 13.15 18.23 -2.17
CA LEU A 23 14.05 17.45 -1.32
C LEU A 23 13.30 16.64 -0.26
N ASN A 24 12.20 17.18 0.27
CA ASN A 24 11.36 16.52 1.26
C ASN A 24 10.27 15.63 0.64
N GLN A 25 10.23 15.48 -0.68
CA GLN A 25 9.40 14.42 -1.25
C GLN A 25 10.05 13.09 -0.86
N PRO A 26 9.32 12.20 -0.16
CA PRO A 26 9.82 10.85 0.07
C PRO A 26 10.19 10.27 -1.29
N THR A 27 11.45 9.87 -1.42
CA THR A 27 12.00 9.26 -2.63
C THR A 27 11.08 8.14 -3.07
N LEU A 28 10.82 8.07 -4.39
CA LEU A 28 10.14 6.94 -5.00
C LEU A 28 10.68 5.65 -4.37
N TRP A 29 9.77 4.76 -4.00
CA TRP A 29 10.13 3.43 -3.53
C TRP A 29 10.93 2.70 -4.62
N ASP A 30 12.24 2.54 -4.40
CA ASP A 30 13.17 1.91 -5.35
C ASP A 30 13.22 0.37 -5.22
N GLY A 31 12.43 -0.21 -4.30
CA GLY A 31 12.36 -1.64 -4.04
C GLY A 31 11.08 -2.29 -4.57
N ALA A 32 11.11 -3.62 -4.77
CA ALA A 32 9.90 -4.39 -5.01
C ALA A 32 8.94 -4.21 -3.82
N PHE A 33 7.68 -3.83 -4.10
CA PHE A 33 6.66 -3.79 -3.06
C PHE A 33 6.59 -5.16 -2.36
N PRO A 34 6.46 -5.22 -1.03
CA PRO A 34 6.35 -6.45 -0.27
C PRO A 34 4.95 -7.06 -0.45
N THR A 35 4.61 -7.35 -1.70
CA THR A 35 3.31 -7.84 -2.13
C THR A 35 3.22 -9.32 -1.84
N ARG A 36 2.12 -9.72 -1.22
CA ARG A 36 1.75 -11.10 -0.92
C ARG A 36 0.39 -11.38 -1.52
N ARG A 37 0.08 -12.65 -1.72
CA ARG A 37 -1.17 -13.08 -2.35
C ARG A 37 -1.95 -13.97 -1.40
N ALA A 38 -3.24 -13.72 -1.28
CA ALA A 38 -4.19 -14.54 -0.55
C ALA A 38 -5.30 -14.99 -1.49
N LEU A 39 -5.57 -16.30 -1.52
CA LEU A 39 -6.71 -16.87 -2.21
C LEU A 39 -7.68 -17.39 -1.16
N ILE A 40 -8.84 -16.75 -1.01
CA ILE A 40 -9.79 -17.05 0.05
C ILE A 40 -10.40 -18.43 -0.21
N THR A 41 -9.98 -19.45 0.55
CA THR A 41 -10.38 -20.86 0.33
C THR A 41 -11.59 -21.27 1.15
N THR A 42 -11.83 -20.59 2.26
CA THR A 42 -12.96 -20.81 3.17
C THR A 42 -13.83 -19.56 3.21
N ASP A 43 -15.14 -19.75 3.33
CA ASP A 43 -16.02 -18.61 3.58
C ASP A 43 -15.72 -18.09 4.98
N ILE A 44 -15.21 -16.87 5.06
CA ILE A 44 -14.88 -16.23 6.32
C ILE A 44 -16.21 -15.80 6.97
N HIS A 45 -16.81 -16.73 7.70
CA HIS A 45 -18.17 -16.61 8.24
C HIS A 45 -18.33 -15.46 9.27
N SER A 46 -17.24 -14.81 9.71
CA SER A 46 -17.27 -13.92 10.89
C SER A 46 -16.89 -12.46 10.70
N GLY A 47 -16.11 -12.02 9.69
CA GLY A 47 -15.63 -10.63 9.82
C GLY A 47 -14.61 -10.05 8.84
N ALA A 48 -14.18 -10.77 7.81
CA ALA A 48 -13.22 -10.23 6.86
C ALA A 48 -13.86 -9.17 5.97
N MET A 49 -13.77 -7.93 6.42
CA MET A 49 -14.32 -6.75 5.78
C MET A 49 -13.19 -5.95 5.17
N VAL A 50 -13.37 -5.53 3.92
CA VAL A 50 -12.50 -4.55 3.28
C VAL A 50 -13.14 -3.19 3.41
N ARG A 51 -12.39 -2.23 3.96
CA ARG A 51 -12.83 -0.87 4.26
C ARG A 51 -12.07 0.15 3.45
N GLU A 52 -12.64 1.32 3.23
CA GLU A 52 -11.96 2.41 2.53
C GLU A 52 -10.77 2.98 3.31
N SER A 53 -10.92 3.06 4.63
CA SER A 53 -9.95 3.63 5.57
C SER A 53 -10.20 3.12 7.00
N LEU A 54 -9.34 3.46 7.94
CA LEU A 54 -9.48 3.16 9.36
C LEU A 54 -9.58 4.46 10.18
N PRO A 55 -10.70 4.74 10.86
CA PRO A 55 -12.02 4.14 10.69
C PRO A 55 -12.64 4.50 9.32
N GLY A 56 -13.48 3.62 8.77
CA GLY A 56 -14.07 3.85 7.45
C GLY A 56 -15.20 2.88 7.09
N ARG A 57 -15.93 3.22 6.03
CA ARG A 57 -17.04 2.41 5.50
C ARG A 57 -16.55 1.07 5.00
N VAL A 58 -17.38 0.04 5.18
CA VAL A 58 -17.17 -1.27 4.56
C VAL A 58 -17.49 -1.15 3.07
N LEU A 59 -16.53 -1.52 2.23
CA LEU A 59 -16.68 -1.53 0.77
C LEU A 59 -17.23 -2.88 0.32
N PHE A 60 -16.61 -3.97 0.77
CA PHE A 60 -17.02 -5.33 0.44
C PHE A 60 -16.55 -6.31 1.50
N ARG A 61 -17.04 -7.55 1.40
CA ARG A 61 -16.62 -8.68 2.22
C ARG A 61 -15.78 -9.63 1.40
N LEU A 62 -14.76 -10.19 2.03
CA LEU A 62 -13.98 -11.29 1.47
C LEU A 62 -14.84 -12.55 1.48
N THR A 63 -14.93 -13.20 0.33
CA THR A 63 -15.73 -14.42 0.12
C THR A 63 -14.86 -15.49 -0.51
N LYS A 64 -15.26 -16.75 -0.37
CA LYS A 64 -14.55 -17.86 -0.99
C LYS A 64 -14.39 -17.63 -2.50
N GLY A 65 -13.17 -17.87 -3.00
CA GLY A 65 -12.78 -17.68 -4.40
C GLY A 65 -12.18 -16.31 -4.70
N ASP A 66 -12.21 -15.35 -3.76
CA ASP A 66 -11.55 -14.07 -3.95
C ASP A 66 -10.03 -14.26 -4.02
N ASP A 67 -9.43 -13.66 -5.05
CA ASP A 67 -7.98 -13.61 -5.25
C ASP A 67 -7.50 -12.18 -4.95
N CYS A 68 -6.73 -12.04 -3.88
CA CYS A 68 -6.33 -10.75 -3.33
C CYS A 68 -4.81 -10.63 -3.21
N LEU A 69 -4.29 -9.44 -3.52
CA LEU A 69 -2.93 -9.01 -3.23
C LEU A 69 -2.95 -8.07 -2.05
N PHE A 70 -1.98 -8.17 -1.16
CA PHE A 70 -1.83 -7.27 -0.02
C PHE A 70 -0.38 -6.92 0.23
N LEU A 71 -0.14 -5.76 0.83
CA LEU A 71 1.20 -5.32 1.22
C LEU A 71 1.39 -5.54 2.72
N SER A 72 2.46 -6.21 3.11
CA SER A 72 2.84 -6.37 4.53
C SER A 72 4.23 -5.82 4.79
N GLY A 73 4.51 -5.40 6.00
CA GLY A 73 5.74 -4.71 6.39
C GLY A 73 5.44 -3.42 7.15
N SER A 74 6.44 -2.92 7.89
CA SER A 74 6.28 -1.81 8.85
C SER A 74 5.64 -0.54 8.25
N ASP A 75 5.86 -0.28 6.97
CA ASP A 75 5.35 0.92 6.30
C ASP A 75 3.90 0.79 5.79
N TRP A 76 3.42 -0.45 5.69
CA TRP A 76 2.11 -0.80 5.11
C TRP A 76 1.11 -1.27 6.17
N GLU A 77 1.61 -1.61 7.36
CA GLU A 77 0.82 -2.06 8.49
C GLU A 77 0.30 -0.87 9.31
N ARG A 78 -0.99 -0.89 9.63
CA ARG A 78 -1.67 0.07 10.48
C ARG A 78 -2.24 -0.66 11.68
N HIS A 79 -1.75 -0.33 12.86
CA HIS A 79 -2.29 -0.88 14.11
C HIS A 79 -3.51 -0.07 14.53
N ASP A 80 -4.54 -0.76 15.04
CA ASP A 80 -5.65 -0.08 15.67
C ASP A 80 -5.17 0.66 16.94
N ALA A 81 -5.70 1.86 17.15
CA ALA A 81 -5.33 2.67 18.32
C ALA A 81 -5.86 2.06 19.63
N LYS A 82 -6.91 1.24 19.59
CA LYS A 82 -7.53 0.61 20.76
C LYS A 82 -7.02 -0.81 20.98
N ASP A 83 -6.71 -1.52 19.90
CA ASP A 83 -6.16 -2.88 19.95
C ASP A 83 -4.91 -3.01 19.06
N PRO A 84 -3.70 -2.93 19.63
CA PRO A 84 -2.46 -2.99 18.85
C PRO A 84 -2.23 -4.36 18.19
N TYR A 85 -2.95 -5.41 18.60
CA TYR A 85 -2.90 -6.71 17.94
C TYR A 85 -3.72 -6.75 16.64
N MET A 86 -4.63 -5.79 16.45
CA MET A 86 -5.35 -5.63 15.21
C MET A 86 -4.50 -4.85 14.21
N VAL A 87 -3.83 -5.59 13.34
CA VAL A 87 -3.01 -5.05 12.26
C VAL A 87 -3.80 -5.07 10.97
N PHE A 88 -3.90 -3.89 10.36
CA PHE A 88 -4.55 -3.70 9.08
C PHE A 88 -3.55 -3.44 7.97
N VAL A 89 -3.84 -3.98 6.81
CA VAL A 89 -3.01 -3.85 5.60
C VAL A 89 -3.86 -3.43 4.41
N PRO A 90 -3.26 -2.71 3.44
CA PRO A 90 -3.93 -2.44 2.19
C PRO A 90 -4.05 -3.75 1.39
N VAL A 91 -5.22 -3.98 0.84
CA VAL A 91 -5.57 -5.16 0.06
C VAL A 91 -6.23 -4.74 -1.25
N PHE A 92 -5.94 -5.48 -2.31
CA PHE A 92 -6.54 -5.36 -3.64
C PHE A 92 -7.05 -6.73 -4.08
N CYS A 93 -8.35 -6.86 -4.30
CA CYS A 93 -8.97 -8.11 -4.75
C CYS A 93 -9.42 -7.98 -6.20
N VAL A 94 -9.00 -8.94 -7.03
CA VAL A 94 -9.33 -8.98 -8.46
C VAL A 94 -10.86 -9.02 -8.63
N GLY A 95 -11.41 -8.05 -9.35
CA GLY A 95 -12.85 -7.97 -9.61
C GLY A 95 -13.70 -7.31 -8.52
N LYS A 96 -13.12 -6.96 -7.35
CA LYS A 96 -13.84 -6.26 -6.27
C LYS A 96 -13.30 -4.87 -5.94
N GLY A 97 -11.99 -4.66 -6.13
CA GLY A 97 -11.34 -3.37 -5.89
C GLY A 97 -10.36 -3.40 -4.71
N ALA A 98 -10.10 -2.24 -4.11
CA ALA A 98 -9.08 -2.06 -3.08
C ALA A 98 -9.65 -1.51 -1.77
N GLY A 99 -8.94 -1.75 -0.67
CA GLY A 99 -9.21 -1.14 0.62
C GLY A 99 -8.25 -1.64 1.70
N TRP A 100 -8.71 -1.65 2.95
CA TRP A 100 -7.97 -2.06 4.14
C TRP A 100 -8.70 -3.19 4.84
N THR A 101 -7.96 -4.20 5.28
CA THR A 101 -8.51 -5.34 6.02
C THR A 101 -7.50 -5.85 7.05
N LEU A 102 -7.95 -6.72 7.95
CA LEU A 102 -7.06 -7.31 8.95
C LEU A 102 -6.09 -8.28 8.28
N ILE A 103 -4.81 -8.18 8.63
CA ILE A 103 -3.78 -9.05 8.04
C ILE A 103 -4.04 -10.52 8.38
N HIS A 104 -4.56 -10.79 9.58
CA HIS A 104 -4.88 -12.15 10.05
C HIS A 104 -5.81 -12.90 9.10
N ASP A 105 -6.83 -12.21 8.57
CA ASP A 105 -7.83 -12.80 7.65
C ASP A 105 -7.19 -13.24 6.31
N LEU A 106 -6.06 -12.63 5.94
CA LEU A 106 -5.34 -12.91 4.71
C LEU A 106 -4.25 -13.97 4.89
N LEU A 107 -3.58 -13.98 6.04
CA LEU A 107 -2.47 -14.90 6.32
C LEU A 107 -2.90 -16.36 6.33
N GLU A 108 -4.11 -16.65 6.81
CA GLU A 108 -4.67 -18.02 6.77
C GLU A 108 -4.87 -18.54 5.33
N ASN A 109 -5.00 -17.62 4.36
CA ASN A 109 -5.30 -17.91 2.96
C ASN A 109 -4.11 -17.59 2.04
N GLU A 110 -2.92 -17.39 2.60
CA GLU A 110 -1.75 -16.99 1.83
C GLU A 110 -1.30 -18.09 0.86
N VAL A 111 -1.09 -17.70 -0.38
CA VAL A 111 -0.54 -18.55 -1.43
C VAL A 111 0.83 -18.00 -1.81
N PRO A 112 1.89 -18.83 -1.82
CA PRO A 112 3.20 -18.39 -2.28
C PRO A 112 3.08 -17.81 -3.68
N LEU A 113 3.58 -16.58 -3.86
CA LEU A 113 3.78 -16.06 -5.20
C LEU A 113 4.77 -16.99 -5.90
N LYS A 114 4.34 -17.64 -7.00
CA LYS A 114 5.29 -18.32 -7.88
C LYS A 114 6.27 -17.24 -8.35
N SER A 115 7.48 -17.27 -7.80
CA SER A 115 8.63 -16.60 -8.37
C SER A 115 8.69 -17.06 -9.83
N GLY A 116 8.35 -16.17 -10.75
CA GLY A 116 8.55 -16.43 -12.15
C GLY A 116 10.04 -16.64 -12.32
N ASN A 117 10.45 -17.88 -12.58
CA ASN A 117 11.80 -18.18 -13.02
C ASN A 117 12.08 -17.32 -14.25
N SER A 118 12.85 -16.27 -14.04
CA SER A 118 13.48 -15.50 -15.10
C SER A 118 14.34 -16.47 -15.90
N ALA A 119 13.85 -16.81 -17.09
CA ALA A 119 14.59 -17.25 -18.27
C ALA A 119 15.81 -18.16 -18.01
N GLY A 120 15.62 -19.46 -18.28
CA GLY A 120 16.70 -20.28 -18.80
C GLY A 120 17.26 -19.61 -20.05
N ALA A 121 18.45 -19.06 -19.93
CA ALA A 121 19.29 -18.69 -21.06
C ALA A 121 20.17 -19.90 -21.39
N ASP A 122 19.55 -20.99 -21.84
CA ASP A 122 20.25 -22.02 -22.61
C ASP A 122 20.41 -21.45 -24.03
N ARG A 123 21.58 -20.87 -24.30
CA ARG A 123 22.06 -20.67 -25.66
C ARG A 123 22.86 -21.92 -26.02
N GLU A 124 22.29 -22.71 -26.92
CA GLU A 124 23.01 -23.60 -27.84
C GLU A 124 24.09 -22.84 -28.62
#